data_AF-A0A497M985-F1
#
_entry.id   AF-A0A497M985-F1
#
_cell.length_a   1.000
_cell.length_b   1.000
_cell.length_c   1.000
_cell.angle_alpha   90.00
_cell.angle_beta   90.00
_cell.angle_gamma   90.00
#
_symmetry.space_group_name_H-M   'P 1'
#
loop_
_entity.id
_entity.type
_entity.pdbx_description
1 polymer ?
#
loop_
_entity_poly.entity_id
_entity_poly.type
_entity_poly.pdbx_seq_one_letter_code
_entity_poly.pdbx_strand_id
1 'polypeptide(L)' 'MSRRLAVGFIGCGGIARAHVDNLARLDKVELKAFSDISIDRAKALASTYGGEAYAD' A
#
# COMPACT_ATOMS: atom_id res chain seq x y z
N MET A 1 -23.02 -3.72 4.95
CA MET A 1 -21.65 -3.27 4.66
C MET A 1 -20.74 -4.48 4.60
N SER A 2 -20.13 -4.75 3.44
CA SER A 2 -19.16 -5.83 3.27
C SER A 2 -17.85 -5.44 3.97
N ARG A 3 -17.26 -6.35 4.75
CA ARG A 3 -15.95 -6.12 5.40
C ARG A 3 -14.85 -6.11 4.33
N ARG A 4 -14.06 -5.04 4.25
CA ARG A 4 -12.85 -4.99 3.42
C ARG A 4 -11.65 -5.50 4.22
N LEU A 5 -10.75 -6.20 3.53
CA LEU A 5 -9.47 -6.65 4.07
C LEU A 5 -8.49 -5.47 4.07
N ALA A 6 -8.08 -5.05 5.26
CA ALA A 6 -7.03 -4.05 5.43
C ALA A 6 -5.67 -4.70 5.13
N VAL A 7 -4.91 -4.11 4.21
CA VAL A 7 -3.61 -4.61 3.76
C VAL A 7 -2.52 -3.56 3.98
N GLY A 8 -1.40 -4.01 4.54
CA GLY A 8 -0.16 -3.23 4.64
C GLY A 8 0.94 -3.86 3.80
N PHE A 9 1.84 -3.02 3.27
CA PHE A 9 3.01 -3.44 2.50
C PHE A 9 4.30 -3.10 3.24
N ILE A 10 5.22 -4.07 3.31
CA ILE A 10 6.59 -3.88 3.79
C ILE A 10 7.53 -4.09 2.61
N GLY A 11 8.26 -3.05 2.24
CA GLY A 11 8.97 -2.94 0.98
C GLY A 11 8.08 -2.32 -0.11
N CYS A 12 8.49 -1.16 -0.61
CA CYS A 12 7.79 -0.34 -1.60
C CYS A 12 8.60 -0.26 -2.91
N GLY A 13 9.33 -1.34 -3.25
CA GLY A 13 10.11 -1.47 -4.47
C GLY A 13 9.27 -1.84 -5.72
N GLY A 14 9.95 -2.19 -6.81
CA GLY A 14 9.30 -2.47 -8.10
C GLY A 14 8.22 -3.55 -8.07
N ILE A 15 8.47 -4.64 -7.33
CA ILE A 15 7.51 -5.75 -7.17
C ILE A 15 6.25 -5.29 -6.43
N ALA A 16 6.41 -4.48 -5.38
CA ALA A 16 5.29 -3.98 -4.59
C ALA A 16 4.31 -3.20 -5.46
N ARG A 17 4.79 -2.41 -6.42
CA ARG A 17 3.95 -1.62 -7.33
C ARG A 17 2.93 -2.48 -8.09
N ALA A 18 3.40 -3.58 -8.68
CA ALA A 18 2.53 -4.51 -9.41
C ALA A 18 1.48 -5.19 -8.51
N HIS A 19 1.84 -5.55 -7.27
CA HIS A 19 0.89 -6.14 -6.33
C HIS A 19 -0.14 -5.11 -5.86
N VAL A 20 0.30 -3.90 -5.50
CA VAL A 20 -0.55 -2.81 -5.03
C VAL A 20 -1.53 -2.39 -6.12
N ASP A 21 -1.09 -2.26 -7.38
CA ASP A 21 -1.95 -1.95 -8.52
C ASP A 21 -3.08 -2.97 -8.72
N ASN A 22 -2.77 -4.26 -8.57
CA ASN A 22 -3.79 -5.32 -8.72
C ASN A 22 -4.74 -5.35 -7.52
N LEU A 23 -4.21 -5.20 -6.30
CA LEU A 23 -5.02 -5.21 -5.08
C LEU A 23 -5.93 -3.99 -4.97
N ALA A 24 -5.49 -2.82 -5.41
CA ALA A 24 -6.29 -1.58 -5.38
C ALA A 24 -7.56 -1.67 -6.25
N ARG A 25 -7.61 -2.59 -7.22
CA ARG A 25 -8.78 -2.84 -8.07
C ARG A 25 -9.81 -3.77 -7.44
N LEU A 26 -9.51 -4.37 -6.30
CA LEU A 26 -10.40 -5.30 -5.62
C LEU A 26 -11.27 -4.55 -4.60
N ASP A 27 -12.58 -4.51 -4.82
CA ASP A 27 -13.54 -3.85 -3.90
C ASP A 27 -13.50 -4.40 -2.46
N LYS A 28 -12.95 -5.60 -2.28
CA LYS A 28 -12.80 -6.28 -0.99
C LYS A 28 -11.50 -5.91 -0.27
N VAL A 29 -10.65 -5.06 -0.84
CA VAL A 29 -9.35 -4.68 -0.27
C VAL A 29 -9.32 -3.19 0.05
N GLU A 30 -8.66 -2.85 1.15
CA GLU A 30 -8.35 -1.47 1.51
C GLU A 30 -6.86 -1.40 1.88
N LEU A 31 -6.09 -0.64 1.10
CA LEU A 31 -4.67 -0.41 1.35
C LEU A 31 -4.54 0.62 2.47
N LYS A 32 -3.87 0.25 3.55
CA LYS A 32 -3.82 1.06 4.79
C LYS A 32 -2.43 1.53 5.17
N ALA A 33 -1.39 0.79 4.81
CA ALA A 33 -0.04 1.06 5.28
C ALA A 33 1.01 0.69 4.24
N PHE A 34 2.05 1.50 4.15
CA PHE A 34 3.24 1.29 3.33
C PHE A 34 4.48 1.58 4.18
N SER A 35 5.38 0.62 4.33
CA SER A 35 6.67 0.81 4.99
C SER A 35 7.81 0.49 4.04
N ASP A 36 8.85 1.33 4.04
CA ASP A 36 10.10 1.09 3.32
C ASP A 36 11.22 1.91 3.97
N ILE A 37 12.44 1.36 4.01
CA ILE A 37 13.66 2.07 4.46
C ILE A 37 13.85 3.42 3.75
N SER A 38 13.36 3.54 2.52
CA SER A 38 13.22 4.81 1.81
C SER A 38 11.80 5.32 2.01
N ILE A 39 11.64 6.27 2.94
CA ILE A 39 10.35 6.90 3.24
C ILE A 39 9.66 7.47 1.99
N ASP A 40 10.44 7.93 1.00
CA ASP A 40 9.89 8.48 -0.24
C ASP A 40 9.17 7.41 -1.07
N ARG A 41 9.65 6.16 -1.05
CA ARG A 41 8.94 5.04 -1.71
C ARG A 41 7.62 4.73 -1.01
N ALA A 42 7.61 4.69 0.32
CA ALA A 42 6.39 4.50 1.10
C ALA A 42 5.39 5.64 0.86
N LYS A 43 5.84 6.90 0.92
CA LYS A 43 5.02 8.09 0.62
C LYS A 43 4.46 8.08 -0.81
N ALA A 44 5.24 7.65 -1.79
CA ALA A 44 4.78 7.59 -3.17
C ALA A 44 3.61 6.61 -3.35
N LEU A 45 3.66 5.43 -2.73
CA LEU A 45 2.54 4.48 -2.77
C LEU A 45 1.36 4.97 -1.93
N ALA A 46 1.59 5.44 -0.71
CA ALA A 46 0.53 5.98 0.15
C ALA A 46 -0.22 7.15 -0.53
N SER A 47 0.50 8.05 -1.21
CA SER A 47 -0.11 9.16 -1.95
C SER A 47 -0.91 8.69 -3.18
N THR A 48 -0.56 7.55 -3.77
CA THR A 48 -1.21 7.05 -4.99
C THR A 48 -2.44 6.21 -4.66
N TYR A 49 -2.37 5.38 -3.62
CA TYR A 49 -3.39 4.37 -3.30
C TYR A 49 -4.11 4.62 -1.95
N GLY A 50 -3.75 5.68 -1.24
CA GLY A 50 -4.24 5.98 0.12
C GLY A 50 -3.42 5.30 1.22
N GLY A 51 -3.81 5.49 2.48
CA GLY A 51 -3.13 4.89 3.63
C GLY A 51 -1.96 5.72 4.17
N GLU A 52 -1.23 5.13 5.11
CA GLU A 52 -0.15 5.78 5.86
C GLU A 52 1.24 5.27 5.44
N ALA A 53 2.24 6.16 5.49
CA ALA A 53 3.61 5.85 5.14
C ALA A 53 4.50 5.81 6.39
N TYR A 54 5.30 4.76 6.51
CA TYR A 54 6.21 4.51 7.63
C TYR A 54 7.65 4.30 7.12
N ALA A 55 8.63 4.53 8.00
CA ALA A 55 10.05 4.29 7.73
C ALA A 55 10.71 3.42 8.81
N ASP A 56 9.88 2.72 9.59
CA ASP A 56 10.27 1.89 10.73
C ASP A 56 10.81 0.52 10.29
#